data_AF-A0A351ZUZ2-F1
#
_entry.id   AF-A0A351ZUZ2-F1
#
_cell.length_a   1.000
_cell.length_b   1.000
_cell.length_c   1.000
_cell.angle_alpha   90.00
_cell.angle_beta   90.00
_cell.angle_gamma   90.00
#
_symmetry.space_group_name_H-M   'P 1'
#
loop_
_entity.id
_entity.type
_entity.pdbx_description
1 polymer ?
#
loop_
_entity_poly.entity_id
_entity_poly.type
_entity_poly.pdbx_seq_one_letter_code
_entity_poly.pdbx_strand_id
1 'polypeptide(L)'
;MHTVKKIINGKELSIETGRFAKLSAGSVMVTYGETMVLVTANASAEPKPDIDFLPLTCEYREKLASSGKIPGGFFRREGRPTTTEILTSRLIDRPLRPLFPKEWRNDTQVIATVYSYDMQNEPDVLAVIGASAALMISDIPFKGPIAEVRVGRVNGEFIINPTHSEIQESDLEIMVAGSDSSIVMVEGSSKEISEDEFVAAMEFAHNWIREINALQRELMSMLDIKKREVASSETPQDLIAAVEAAITERIRTQIRVESSKEQR
;
A
#
# COMPACT_ATOMS: atom_id res chain seq x y z
N MET A 1 -20.93 -5.52 -11.96
CA MET A 1 -20.32 -4.23 -11.60
C MET A 1 -20.73 -3.97 -10.18
N HIS A 2 -19.78 -3.79 -9.29
CA HIS A 2 -20.03 -3.66 -7.86
C HIS A 2 -19.35 -2.41 -7.34
N THR A 3 -20.03 -1.69 -6.46
CA THR A 3 -19.54 -0.46 -5.86
C THR A 3 -19.93 -0.46 -4.40
N VAL A 4 -18.95 -0.21 -3.54
CA VAL A 4 -19.15 0.00 -2.09
C VAL A 4 -18.78 1.44 -1.75
N LYS A 5 -19.44 2.01 -0.75
CA LYS A 5 -19.32 3.44 -0.41
C LYS A 5 -19.34 3.66 1.09
N LYS A 6 -18.59 4.66 1.56
CA LYS A 6 -18.62 5.10 2.96
C LYS A 6 -18.35 6.60 3.04
N ILE A 7 -19.01 7.27 3.98
CA ILE A 7 -18.69 8.67 4.30
C ILE A 7 -17.49 8.71 5.25
N ILE A 8 -16.44 9.42 4.86
CA ILE A 8 -15.23 9.67 5.64
C ILE A 8 -14.99 11.17 5.61
N ASN A 9 -14.83 11.79 6.78
CA ASN A 9 -14.67 13.24 6.92
C ASN A 9 -15.67 14.07 6.06
N GLY A 10 -16.94 13.70 6.10
CA GLY A 10 -18.01 14.37 5.35
C GLY A 10 -18.01 14.15 3.83
N LYS A 11 -17.07 13.37 3.28
CA LYS A 11 -16.95 13.07 1.85
C LYS A 11 -17.18 11.60 1.57
N GLU A 12 -17.70 11.27 0.39
CA GLU A 12 -17.89 9.88 -0.02
C GLU A 12 -16.56 9.29 -0.52
N LEU A 13 -16.09 8.22 0.14
CA LEU A 13 -15.12 7.28 -0.39
C LEU A 13 -15.89 6.14 -1.08
N SER A 14 -15.55 5.84 -2.32
CA SER A 14 -16.13 4.71 -3.07
C SER A 14 -15.05 3.84 -3.70
N ILE A 15 -15.34 2.54 -3.78
CA ILE A 15 -14.50 1.55 -4.46
C ILE A 15 -15.38 0.79 -5.44
N GLU A 16 -15.13 0.97 -6.74
CA GLU A 16 -15.88 0.36 -7.84
C GLU A 16 -15.02 -0.69 -8.59
N THR A 17 -15.61 -1.82 -8.95
CA THR A 17 -14.98 -2.83 -9.81
C THR A 17 -15.91 -3.37 -10.91
N GLY A 18 -15.30 -3.98 -11.94
CA GLY A 18 -15.98 -4.63 -13.05
C GLY A 18 -16.36 -3.71 -14.21
N ARG A 19 -16.00 -2.42 -14.15
CA ARG A 19 -16.20 -1.44 -15.25
C ARG A 19 -14.95 -1.28 -16.11
N PHE A 20 -13.81 -0.99 -15.49
CA PHE A 20 -12.54 -0.68 -16.16
C PHE A 20 -11.55 -1.85 -16.06
N ALA A 21 -10.56 -1.90 -16.97
CA ALA A 21 -9.44 -2.83 -16.93
C ALA A 21 -9.82 -4.31 -16.63
N LYS A 22 -10.85 -4.82 -17.32
CA LYS A 22 -11.43 -6.16 -17.08
C LYS A 22 -10.49 -7.34 -17.37
N LEU A 23 -9.39 -7.08 -18.07
CA LEU A 23 -8.37 -8.08 -18.37
C LEU A 23 -7.29 -8.17 -17.29
N SER A 24 -7.28 -7.25 -16.31
CA SER A 24 -6.37 -7.35 -15.17
C SER A 24 -6.83 -8.42 -14.19
N ALA A 25 -5.89 -9.02 -13.47
CA ALA A 25 -6.23 -10.01 -12.43
C ALA A 25 -7.12 -9.40 -11.35
N GLY A 26 -6.88 -8.14 -10.98
CA GLY A 26 -7.80 -7.32 -10.20
C GLY A 26 -7.73 -5.86 -10.62
N SER A 27 -8.86 -5.16 -10.59
CA SER A 27 -8.91 -3.73 -10.89
C SER A 27 -10.05 -3.01 -10.16
N VAL A 28 -9.74 -1.84 -9.62
CA VAL A 28 -10.70 -0.99 -8.91
C VAL A 28 -10.52 0.48 -9.27
N MET A 29 -11.61 1.22 -9.35
CA MET A 29 -11.59 2.68 -9.32
C MET A 29 -11.92 3.12 -7.89
N VAL A 30 -10.99 3.83 -7.26
CA VAL A 30 -11.20 4.46 -5.94
C VAL A 30 -11.47 5.94 -6.15
N THR A 31 -12.55 6.43 -5.55
CA THR A 31 -12.94 7.85 -5.64
C THR A 31 -13.16 8.41 -4.24
N TYR A 32 -12.61 9.59 -3.96
CA TYR A 32 -12.86 10.35 -2.74
C TYR A 32 -13.01 11.83 -3.09
N GLY A 33 -14.19 12.41 -2.83
CA GLY A 33 -14.54 13.70 -3.43
C GLY A 33 -14.59 13.59 -4.95
N GLU A 34 -13.83 14.42 -5.66
CA GLU A 34 -13.70 14.35 -7.12
C GLU A 34 -12.34 13.78 -7.58
N THR A 35 -11.47 13.39 -6.63
CA THR A 35 -10.22 12.68 -6.93
C THR A 35 -10.50 11.20 -7.21
N MET A 36 -9.97 10.69 -8.33
CA MET A 36 -10.18 9.33 -8.82
C MET A 36 -8.86 8.65 -9.17
N VAL A 37 -8.64 7.46 -8.62
CA VAL A 37 -7.44 6.63 -8.87
C VAL A 37 -7.87 5.26 -9.36
N LEU A 38 -7.47 4.90 -10.58
CA LEU A 38 -7.62 3.54 -11.10
C LEU A 38 -6.42 2.72 -10.66
N VAL A 39 -6.67 1.63 -9.95
CA VAL A 39 -5.63 0.71 -9.52
C VAL A 39 -5.84 -0.66 -10.14
N THR A 40 -4.76 -1.24 -10.65
CA THR A 40 -4.75 -2.58 -11.26
C THR A 40 -3.67 -3.43 -10.61
N ALA A 41 -3.96 -4.70 -10.39
CA ALA A 41 -3.03 -5.70 -9.87
C ALA A 41 -2.96 -6.86 -10.86
N ASN A 42 -1.75 -7.28 -11.20
CA ASN A 42 -1.47 -8.38 -12.12
C ASN A 42 -0.29 -9.20 -11.59
N ALA A 43 -0.29 -10.50 -11.88
CA ALA A 43 0.89 -11.31 -11.69
C ALA A 43 1.05 -12.33 -12.82
N SER A 44 2.29 -12.64 -13.19
CA SER A 44 2.60 -13.68 -14.17
C SER A 44 1.93 -15.01 -13.81
N ALA A 45 1.56 -15.81 -14.81
CA ALA A 45 0.96 -17.13 -14.57
C ALA A 45 1.92 -18.07 -13.81
N GLU A 46 3.17 -18.12 -14.29
CA GLU A 46 4.24 -18.93 -13.72
C GLU A 46 5.18 -18.09 -12.84
N PRO A 47 5.79 -18.70 -11.80
CA PRO A 47 6.85 -18.05 -11.02
C PRO A 47 8.08 -17.80 -11.90
N LYS A 48 8.83 -16.73 -11.61
CA LYS A 48 10.11 -16.50 -12.27
C LYS A 48 11.11 -17.59 -11.83
N PRO A 49 11.82 -18.25 -12.77
CA PRO A 49 12.87 -19.19 -12.41
C PRO A 49 14.04 -18.45 -11.76
N ASP A 50 14.79 -19.16 -10.92
CA ASP A 50 16.08 -18.73 -10.38
C ASP A 50 16.05 -17.42 -9.56
N ILE A 51 14.90 -17.09 -8.96
CA ILE A 51 14.80 -15.99 -8.00
C ILE A 51 14.42 -16.48 -6.61
N ASP A 52 15.04 -15.89 -5.60
CA ASP A 52 14.83 -16.20 -4.18
C ASP A 52 14.06 -15.10 -3.43
N PHE A 53 13.68 -14.02 -4.10
CA PHE A 53 12.99 -12.85 -3.55
C PHE A 53 11.58 -12.64 -4.14
N LEU A 54 10.75 -11.83 -3.49
CA LEU A 54 9.44 -11.40 -4.00
C LEU A 54 9.60 -10.33 -5.11
N PRO A 55 9.28 -10.62 -6.39
CA PRO A 55 9.34 -9.65 -7.48
C PRO A 55 8.06 -8.79 -7.52
N LEU A 56 7.87 -7.95 -6.50
CA LEU A 56 6.78 -6.97 -6.44
C LEU A 56 7.28 -5.62 -6.97
N THR A 57 6.56 -5.06 -7.95
CA THR A 57 6.73 -3.70 -8.44
C THR A 57 5.44 -2.92 -8.26
N CYS A 58 5.51 -1.83 -7.49
CA CYS A 58 4.43 -0.85 -7.37
C CYS A 58 4.79 0.39 -8.20
N GLU A 59 3.85 0.85 -9.03
CA GLU A 59 4.00 2.05 -9.82
C GLU A 59 2.80 2.98 -9.57
N TYR A 60 3.09 4.22 -9.24
CA TYR A 60 2.09 5.27 -9.12
C TYR A 60 2.36 6.36 -10.14
N ARG A 61 1.32 6.75 -10.89
CA ARG A 61 1.39 7.71 -12.00
C ARG A 61 0.33 8.79 -11.88
N GLU A 62 0.76 10.04 -11.99
CA GLU A 62 -0.09 11.20 -12.12
C GLU A 62 -0.12 11.66 -13.57
N LYS A 63 -1.30 11.60 -14.18
CA LYS A 63 -1.50 12.20 -15.51
C LYS A 63 -1.76 13.67 -15.32
N LEU A 64 -1.06 14.56 -16.02
CA LEU A 64 -1.31 16.01 -15.88
C LEU A 64 -2.74 16.39 -16.31
N ALA A 65 -3.31 15.60 -17.22
CA ALA A 65 -4.71 15.69 -17.61
C ALA A 65 -5.70 15.48 -16.44
N SER A 66 -5.31 14.82 -15.34
CA SER A 66 -6.17 14.65 -14.15
C SER A 66 -6.49 15.98 -13.46
N SER A 67 -5.62 16.98 -13.65
CA SER A 67 -5.78 18.35 -13.16
C SER A 67 -6.13 19.35 -14.27
N GLY A 68 -6.51 18.86 -15.46
CA GLY A 68 -6.83 19.70 -16.62
C GLY A 68 -5.62 20.40 -17.25
N LYS A 69 -4.41 19.90 -17.03
CA LYS A 69 -3.16 20.51 -17.53
C LYS A 69 -2.54 19.70 -18.66
N ILE A 70 -1.91 20.40 -19.61
CA ILE A 70 -1.09 19.80 -20.67
C ILE A 70 0.38 19.79 -20.21
N PRO A 71 1.14 18.70 -20.42
CA PRO A 71 2.55 18.66 -20.05
C PRO A 71 3.37 19.82 -20.62
N GLY A 72 4.12 20.48 -19.76
CA GLY A 72 4.92 21.68 -20.10
C GLY A 72 6.21 21.38 -20.88
N GLY A 73 6.69 20.14 -20.88
CA GLY A 73 7.93 19.74 -21.53
C GLY A 73 7.88 19.75 -23.06
N PHE A 74 9.05 19.69 -23.70
CA PHE A 74 9.20 19.74 -25.17
C PHE A 74 8.33 18.70 -25.90
N PHE A 75 8.29 17.47 -25.38
CA PHE A 75 7.52 16.37 -25.96
C PHE A 75 6.02 16.40 -25.64
N ARG A 76 5.54 17.36 -24.82
CA ARG A 76 4.14 17.45 -24.38
C ARG A 76 3.58 16.12 -23.81
N ARG A 77 4.44 15.34 -23.16
CA ARG A 77 4.12 14.03 -22.56
C ARG A 77 4.73 13.90 -21.18
N GLU A 78 4.06 13.17 -20.30
CA GLU A 78 4.62 12.71 -19.05
C GLU A 78 5.81 11.77 -19.34
N GLY A 79 6.93 12.06 -18.68
CA GLY A 79 8.19 11.36 -18.85
C GLY A 79 8.46 10.37 -17.72
N ARG A 80 9.65 10.49 -17.12
CA ARG A 80 10.05 9.67 -15.97
C ARG A 80 9.21 10.03 -14.72
N PRO A 81 9.07 9.09 -13.78
CA PRO A 81 8.48 9.37 -12.48
C PRO A 81 9.11 10.54 -11.73
N THR A 82 8.27 11.41 -11.19
CA THR A 82 8.66 12.48 -10.27
C THR A 82 9.03 11.90 -8.91
N THR A 83 9.66 12.72 -8.05
CA THR A 83 9.96 12.32 -6.67
C THR A 83 8.68 11.93 -5.91
N THR A 84 7.60 12.71 -6.05
CA THR A 84 6.31 12.40 -5.42
C THR A 84 5.75 11.08 -5.92
N GLU A 85 5.83 10.82 -7.22
CA GLU A 85 5.35 9.55 -7.79
C GLU A 85 6.16 8.35 -7.26
N ILE A 86 7.48 8.50 -7.11
CA ILE A 86 8.36 7.46 -6.54
C ILE A 86 8.08 7.25 -5.06
N LEU A 87 7.91 8.33 -4.28
CA LEU A 87 7.59 8.24 -2.85
C LEU A 87 6.23 7.55 -2.64
N THR A 88 5.22 7.90 -3.43
CA THR A 88 3.90 7.27 -3.37
C THR A 88 3.96 5.80 -3.78
N SER A 89 4.77 5.47 -4.80
CA SER A 89 5.02 4.05 -5.16
C SER A 89 5.60 3.26 -3.99
N ARG A 90 6.47 3.88 -3.16
CA ARG A 90 7.01 3.26 -1.93
C ARG A 90 5.97 3.18 -0.80
N LEU A 91 5.07 4.16 -0.68
CA LEU A 91 3.95 4.11 0.26
C LEU A 91 3.00 2.95 -0.05
N ILE A 92 2.79 2.63 -1.33
CA ILE A 92 2.05 1.44 -1.76
C ILE A 92 2.84 0.15 -1.45
N ASP A 93 4.12 0.08 -1.81
CA ASP A 93 4.92 -1.15 -1.71
C ASP A 93 5.10 -1.62 -0.26
N ARG A 94 5.51 -0.71 0.64
CA ARG A 94 5.89 -1.01 2.04
C ARG A 94 4.84 -1.81 2.82
N PRO A 95 3.55 -1.39 2.88
CA PRO A 95 2.54 -2.12 3.64
C PRO A 95 2.09 -3.41 2.94
N LEU A 96 2.15 -3.50 1.61
CA LEU A 96 1.67 -4.67 0.87
C LEU A 96 2.68 -5.82 0.90
N ARG A 97 3.98 -5.51 0.76
CA ARG A 97 5.07 -6.48 0.62
C ARG A 97 5.07 -7.59 1.70
N PRO A 98 4.87 -7.31 3.01
CA PRO A 98 4.85 -8.34 4.05
C PRO A 98 3.65 -9.29 4.00
N LEU A 99 2.61 -8.95 3.24
CA LEU A 99 1.36 -9.72 3.20
C LEU A 99 1.31 -10.76 2.08
N PHE A 100 2.32 -10.78 1.21
CA PHE A 100 2.50 -11.86 0.25
C PHE A 100 3.05 -13.11 0.95
N PRO A 101 2.67 -14.32 0.50
CA PRO A 101 3.30 -15.55 0.94
C PRO A 101 4.82 -15.52 0.70
N LYS A 102 5.59 -16.10 1.63
CA LYS A 102 7.06 -16.06 1.59
C LYS A 102 7.63 -16.74 0.34
N GLU A 103 6.90 -17.70 -0.22
CA GLU A 103 7.22 -18.52 -1.38
C GLU A 103 6.69 -17.92 -2.70
N TRP A 104 5.99 -16.79 -2.66
CA TRP A 104 5.44 -16.16 -3.87
C TRP A 104 6.55 -15.59 -4.77
N ARG A 105 6.71 -16.14 -5.98
CA ARG A 105 7.76 -15.77 -6.94
C ARG A 105 7.22 -15.35 -8.31
N ASN A 106 5.92 -15.16 -8.44
CA ASN A 106 5.32 -14.64 -9.66
C ASN A 106 5.56 -13.14 -9.77
N ASP A 107 5.95 -12.69 -10.96
CA ASP A 107 6.20 -11.28 -11.26
C ASP A 107 4.93 -10.48 -11.03
N THR A 108 4.89 -9.68 -9.98
CA THR A 108 3.67 -9.04 -9.48
C THR A 108 3.78 -7.54 -9.68
N GLN A 109 2.80 -6.96 -10.36
CA GLN A 109 2.73 -5.53 -10.62
C GLN A 109 1.44 -4.95 -10.07
N VAL A 110 1.57 -3.84 -9.35
CA VAL A 110 0.45 -2.99 -8.95
C VAL A 110 0.66 -1.61 -9.55
N ILE A 111 -0.27 -1.16 -10.39
CA ILE A 111 -0.22 0.16 -11.02
C ILE A 111 -1.40 0.99 -10.53
N ALA A 112 -1.11 2.11 -9.90
CA ALA A 112 -2.06 3.15 -9.53
C ALA A 112 -1.92 4.34 -10.48
N THR A 113 -3.02 4.75 -11.12
CA THR A 113 -3.03 5.90 -12.04
C THR A 113 -4.09 6.89 -11.63
N VAL A 114 -3.69 8.13 -11.40
CA VAL A 114 -4.63 9.23 -11.10
C VAL A 114 -5.32 9.68 -12.39
N TYR A 115 -6.64 9.59 -12.41
CA TYR A 115 -7.48 9.98 -13.56
C TYR A 115 -8.18 11.32 -13.35
N SER A 116 -8.48 11.68 -12.10
CA SER A 116 -9.06 12.97 -11.72
C SER A 116 -8.41 13.41 -10.42
N TYR A 117 -8.09 14.70 -10.28
CA TYR A 117 -7.58 15.30 -9.05
C TYR A 117 -8.28 16.63 -8.81
N ASP A 118 -8.90 16.74 -7.65
CA ASP A 118 -9.76 17.88 -7.29
C ASP A 118 -9.02 19.02 -6.58
N MET A 119 -7.69 18.92 -6.49
CA MET A 119 -6.80 19.89 -5.81
C MET A 119 -7.05 20.03 -4.31
N GLN A 120 -7.87 19.16 -3.71
CA GLN A 120 -8.23 19.20 -2.30
C GLN A 120 -7.87 17.90 -1.59
N ASN A 121 -8.16 16.76 -2.22
CA ASN A 121 -7.99 15.43 -1.64
C ASN A 121 -6.81 14.73 -2.30
N GLU A 122 -5.78 14.47 -1.49
CA GLU A 122 -4.54 13.86 -1.97
C GLU A 122 -4.77 12.41 -2.45
N PRO A 123 -4.25 12.04 -3.64
CA PRO A 123 -4.50 10.74 -4.28
C PRO A 123 -3.68 9.57 -3.73
N ASP A 124 -2.66 9.81 -2.93
CA ASP A 124 -1.75 8.78 -2.40
C ASP A 124 -2.47 7.76 -1.51
N VAL A 125 -3.30 8.23 -0.57
CA VAL A 125 -4.14 7.41 0.31
C VAL A 125 -5.06 6.50 -0.53
N LEU A 126 -5.66 7.04 -1.59
CA LEU A 126 -6.55 6.31 -2.49
C LEU A 126 -5.79 5.22 -3.26
N ALA A 127 -4.54 5.50 -3.63
CA ALA A 127 -3.70 4.54 -4.33
C ALA A 127 -3.38 3.32 -3.45
N VAL A 128 -3.10 3.51 -2.17
CA VAL A 128 -2.84 2.39 -1.24
C VAL A 128 -4.11 1.59 -0.97
N ILE A 129 -5.25 2.25 -0.71
CA ILE A 129 -6.55 1.58 -0.55
C ILE A 129 -6.91 0.78 -1.80
N GLY A 130 -6.73 1.39 -2.98
CA GLY A 130 -7.02 0.75 -4.27
C GLY A 130 -6.09 -0.41 -4.57
N ALA A 131 -4.81 -0.32 -4.19
CA ALA A 131 -3.85 -1.39 -4.35
C ALA A 131 -4.21 -2.62 -3.51
N SER A 132 -4.54 -2.41 -2.23
CA SER A 132 -5.06 -3.47 -1.37
C SER A 132 -6.36 -4.05 -1.96
N ALA A 133 -7.34 -3.22 -2.31
CA ALA A 133 -8.61 -3.70 -2.84
C ALA A 133 -8.44 -4.48 -4.17
N ALA A 134 -7.60 -4.00 -5.09
CA ALA A 134 -7.29 -4.70 -6.34
C ALA A 134 -6.65 -6.08 -6.09
N LEU A 135 -5.71 -6.17 -5.14
CA LEU A 135 -5.11 -7.45 -4.74
C LEU A 135 -6.13 -8.38 -4.07
N MET A 136 -6.98 -7.84 -3.19
CA MET A 136 -8.04 -8.59 -2.52
C MET A 136 -8.99 -9.23 -3.52
N ILE A 137 -9.40 -8.49 -4.57
CA ILE A 137 -10.32 -9.00 -5.58
C ILE A 137 -9.67 -9.82 -6.71
N SER A 138 -8.34 -9.93 -6.71
CA SER A 138 -7.60 -10.70 -7.72
C SER A 138 -7.44 -12.17 -7.33
N ASP A 139 -6.93 -12.99 -8.25
CA ASP A 139 -6.52 -14.37 -7.96
C ASP A 139 -5.17 -14.46 -7.21
N ILE A 140 -4.48 -13.34 -6.98
CA ILE A 140 -3.16 -13.29 -6.35
C ILE A 140 -3.29 -13.56 -4.84
N PRO A 141 -2.50 -14.48 -4.26
CA PRO A 141 -2.54 -14.78 -2.83
C PRO A 141 -1.97 -13.60 -2.04
N PHE A 142 -2.81 -13.01 -1.20
CA PHE A 142 -2.51 -11.78 -0.47
C PHE A 142 -3.27 -11.80 0.86
N LYS A 143 -2.55 -11.59 1.97
CA LYS A 143 -3.10 -11.64 3.35
C LYS A 143 -3.59 -10.28 3.84
N GLY A 144 -4.26 -9.51 2.97
CA GLY A 144 -4.89 -8.24 3.32
C GLY A 144 -6.27 -8.39 3.97
N PRO A 145 -7.08 -7.32 4.01
CA PRO A 145 -6.80 -5.99 3.44
C PRO A 145 -5.84 -5.16 4.30
N ILE A 146 -5.31 -4.11 3.67
CA ILE A 146 -4.76 -2.94 4.36
C ILE A 146 -5.44 -1.68 3.84
N ALA A 147 -5.60 -0.71 4.73
CA ALA A 147 -5.96 0.64 4.37
C ALA A 147 -4.89 1.60 4.89
N GLU A 148 -4.70 2.69 4.16
CA GLU A 148 -3.95 3.84 4.60
C GLU A 148 -4.92 4.99 4.86
N VAL A 149 -4.56 5.86 5.79
CA VAL A 149 -5.25 7.11 6.06
C VAL A 149 -4.21 8.19 6.34
N ARG A 150 -4.58 9.45 6.11
CA ARG A 150 -3.81 10.61 6.54
C ARG A 150 -4.49 11.24 7.75
N VAL A 151 -3.73 11.54 8.79
CA VAL A 151 -4.20 12.25 9.97
C VAL A 151 -3.56 13.62 10.01
N GLY A 152 -4.42 14.63 10.04
CA GLY A 152 -4.08 16.01 10.37
C GLY A 152 -4.49 16.34 11.79
N ARG A 153 -3.96 17.44 12.34
CA ARG A 153 -4.50 18.09 13.53
C ARG A 153 -4.62 19.60 13.35
N VAL A 154 -5.81 20.16 13.52
CA VAL A 154 -6.08 21.59 13.39
C VAL A 154 -6.80 22.05 14.65
N ASN A 155 -6.33 23.15 15.26
CA ASN A 155 -6.88 23.67 16.52
C ASN A 155 -6.97 22.62 17.66
N GLY A 156 -6.02 21.67 17.69
CA GLY A 156 -5.97 20.60 18.69
C GLY A 156 -6.85 19.38 18.41
N GLU A 157 -7.63 19.38 17.32
CA GLU A 157 -8.52 18.28 16.95
C GLU A 157 -7.96 17.46 15.78
N PHE A 158 -8.00 16.12 15.89
CA PHE A 158 -7.58 15.24 14.82
C PHE A 158 -8.61 15.20 13.69
N ILE A 159 -8.12 15.29 12.44
CA ILE A 159 -8.90 15.26 11.22
C ILE A 159 -8.40 14.10 10.36
N ILE A 160 -9.32 13.24 9.91
CA ILE A 160 -9.01 12.13 9.01
C ILE A 160 -9.10 12.58 7.55
N ASN A 161 -8.13 12.17 6.73
CA ASN A 161 -7.98 12.56 5.33
C ASN A 161 -8.29 14.06 5.12
N PRO A 162 -7.55 14.95 5.81
CA PRO A 162 -7.72 16.40 5.70
C PRO A 162 -7.49 16.88 4.27
N THR A 163 -8.09 18.01 3.90
CA THR A 163 -7.81 18.66 2.62
C THR A 163 -6.40 19.25 2.60
N HIS A 164 -5.95 19.58 1.39
CA HIS A 164 -4.71 20.33 1.18
C HIS A 164 -4.66 21.63 2.02
N SER A 165 -5.77 22.37 2.13
CA SER A 165 -5.82 23.60 2.95
C SER A 165 -5.76 23.30 4.44
N GLU A 166 -6.44 22.26 4.92
CA GLU A 166 -6.43 21.86 6.34
C GLU A 166 -5.03 21.40 6.78
N ILE A 167 -4.29 20.70 5.91
CA ILE A 167 -2.90 20.32 6.17
C ILE A 167 -1.99 21.53 6.35
N GLN A 168 -2.20 22.61 5.59
CA GLN A 168 -1.39 23.84 5.74
C GLN A 168 -1.56 24.49 7.12
N GLU A 169 -2.75 24.39 7.71
CA GLU A 169 -3.05 24.86 9.06
C GLU A 169 -2.64 23.87 10.15
N SER A 170 -2.27 22.66 9.75
CA SER A 170 -2.01 21.57 10.67
C SER A 170 -0.64 21.65 11.35
N ASP A 171 -0.56 21.18 12.58
CA ASP A 171 0.69 20.95 13.31
C ASP A 171 1.17 19.50 13.25
N LEU A 172 0.42 18.62 12.59
CA LEU A 172 0.70 17.19 12.47
C LEU A 172 0.21 16.68 11.12
N GLU A 173 1.07 16.00 10.36
CA GLU A 173 0.68 15.29 9.15
C GLU A 173 1.32 13.91 9.14
N ILE A 174 0.51 12.89 9.37
CA ILE A 174 0.98 11.50 9.41
C ILE A 174 0.10 10.60 8.55
N MET A 175 0.75 9.83 7.70
CA MET A 175 0.15 8.73 6.93
C MET A 175 0.37 7.44 7.72
N VAL A 176 -0.71 6.70 7.89
CA VAL A 176 -0.73 5.47 8.69
C VAL A 176 -1.39 4.39 7.88
N ALA A 177 -0.69 3.28 7.65
CA ALA A 177 -1.23 2.10 7.01
C ALA A 177 -1.28 0.92 7.98
N GLY A 178 -2.35 0.13 7.91
CA GLY A 178 -2.56 -0.97 8.82
C GLY A 178 -3.59 -2.01 8.37
N SER A 179 -3.48 -3.19 8.97
CA SER A 179 -4.55 -4.20 8.98
C SER A 179 -5.53 -3.90 10.12
N ASP A 180 -6.53 -4.76 10.32
CA ASP A 180 -7.47 -4.58 11.44
C ASP A 180 -6.81 -4.70 12.81
N SER A 181 -5.75 -5.51 12.90
CA SER A 181 -5.09 -5.87 14.15
C SER A 181 -3.88 -4.99 14.45
N SER A 182 -3.22 -4.43 13.43
CA SER A 182 -1.92 -3.79 13.60
C SER A 182 -1.65 -2.71 12.56
N ILE A 183 -1.03 -1.63 13.03
CA ILE A 183 -0.36 -0.65 12.17
C ILE A 183 0.92 -1.30 11.62
N VAL A 184 1.15 -1.15 10.31
CA VAL A 184 2.33 -1.73 9.63
C VAL A 184 3.32 -0.69 9.15
N MET A 185 2.86 0.55 8.91
CA MET A 185 3.67 1.60 8.34
C MET A 185 3.15 2.95 8.82
N VAL A 186 4.08 3.82 9.20
CA VAL A 186 3.84 5.21 9.57
C VAL A 186 4.87 6.05 8.84
N GLU A 187 4.44 7.16 8.24
CA GLU A 187 5.28 8.15 7.57
C GLU A 187 4.68 9.53 7.84
N GLY A 188 5.49 10.55 8.14
CA GLY A 188 4.93 11.88 8.36
C GLY A 188 5.86 12.83 9.08
N SER A 189 5.32 13.99 9.44
CA SER A 189 6.02 15.03 10.17
C SER A 189 5.09 15.75 11.14
N SER A 190 5.66 16.45 12.12
CA SER A 190 4.91 17.19 13.13
C SER A 190 5.72 18.37 13.66
N LYS A 191 5.03 19.32 14.29
CA LYS A 191 5.64 20.49 14.96
C LYS A 191 5.78 20.21 16.46
N GLU A 192 6.78 19.41 16.84
CA GLU A 192 7.17 19.14 18.24
C GLU A 192 6.00 18.69 19.13
N ILE A 193 5.30 17.61 18.73
CA ILE A 193 4.25 17.00 19.54
C ILE A 193 4.82 16.05 20.60
N SER A 194 4.06 15.80 21.66
CA SER A 194 4.40 14.78 22.67
C SER A 194 4.16 13.36 22.18
N GLU A 195 4.81 12.39 22.82
CA GLU A 195 4.62 10.96 22.50
C GLU A 195 3.18 10.50 22.74
N ASP A 196 2.51 11.00 23.78
CA ASP A 196 1.12 10.67 24.09
C ASP A 196 0.17 11.13 22.97
N GLU A 197 0.40 12.33 22.42
CA GLU A 197 -0.36 12.83 21.28
C GLU A 197 -0.12 12.01 20.01
N PHE A 198 1.13 11.57 19.79
CA PHE A 198 1.45 10.69 18.66
C PHE A 198 0.72 9.35 18.76
N VAL A 199 0.70 8.73 19.94
CA VAL A 199 -0.05 7.48 20.19
C VAL A 199 -1.55 7.69 19.96
N ALA A 200 -2.12 8.79 20.47
CA ALA A 200 -3.52 9.12 20.25
C ALA A 200 -3.86 9.29 18.76
N ALA A 201 -2.96 9.88 17.97
CA ALA A 201 -3.13 10.02 16.54
C ALA A 201 -3.08 8.65 15.81
N MET A 202 -2.23 7.73 16.27
CA MET A 202 -2.18 6.34 15.76
C MET A 202 -3.47 5.59 16.04
N GLU A 203 -4.02 5.69 17.25
CA GLU A 203 -5.29 5.05 17.61
C GLU A 203 -6.46 5.63 16.79
N PHE A 204 -6.50 6.96 16.65
CA PHE A 204 -7.46 7.66 15.80
C PHE A 204 -7.39 7.16 14.35
N ALA A 205 -6.20 7.06 13.77
CA ALA A 205 -5.98 6.51 12.44
C ALA A 205 -6.47 5.06 12.33
N HIS A 206 -6.10 4.21 13.29
CA HIS A 206 -6.38 2.77 13.23
C HIS A 206 -7.87 2.45 13.26
N ASN A 207 -8.67 3.26 13.95
CA ASN A 207 -10.13 3.14 13.92
C ASN A 207 -10.68 3.31 12.50
N TRP A 208 -10.24 4.34 11.77
CA TRP A 208 -10.67 4.54 10.37
C TRP A 208 -10.12 3.49 9.40
N ILE A 209 -8.90 3.00 9.64
CA ILE A 209 -8.32 1.90 8.86
C ILE A 209 -9.21 0.65 8.92
N ARG A 210 -9.70 0.26 10.11
CA ARG A 210 -10.62 -0.88 10.28
C ARG A 210 -11.91 -0.69 9.48
N GLU A 211 -12.46 0.51 9.48
CA GLU A 211 -13.68 0.85 8.74
C GLU A 211 -13.48 0.75 7.21
N ILE A 212 -12.33 1.16 6.70
CA ILE A 212 -11.99 1.04 5.26
C ILE A 212 -11.66 -0.41 4.89
N ASN A 213 -11.00 -1.16 5.76
CA ASN A 213 -10.76 -2.60 5.58
C ASN A 213 -12.08 -3.39 5.54
N ALA A 214 -13.06 -3.03 6.37
CA ALA A 214 -14.40 -3.59 6.31
C ALA A 214 -15.06 -3.32 4.95
N LEU A 215 -14.93 -2.10 4.42
CA LEU A 215 -15.44 -1.72 3.10
C LEU A 215 -14.80 -2.56 1.96
N GLN A 216 -13.49 -2.79 2.01
CA GLN A 216 -12.80 -3.64 1.03
C GLN A 216 -13.29 -5.11 1.09
N ARG A 217 -13.53 -5.64 2.29
CA ARG A 217 -14.09 -6.99 2.46
C ARG A 217 -15.52 -7.09 1.97
N GLU A 218 -16.33 -6.05 2.18
CA GLU A 218 -17.67 -5.98 1.64
C GLU A 218 -17.64 -6.11 0.11
N LEU A 219 -16.76 -5.37 -0.58
CA LEU A 219 -16.59 -5.49 -2.02
C LEU A 219 -16.16 -6.89 -2.45
N MET A 220 -15.17 -7.47 -1.77
CA MET A 220 -14.68 -8.81 -2.07
C MET A 220 -15.78 -9.87 -1.91
N SER A 221 -16.65 -9.73 -0.89
CA SER A 221 -17.74 -10.67 -0.63
C SER A 221 -18.81 -10.72 -1.73
N MET A 222 -18.88 -9.69 -2.58
CA MET A 222 -19.78 -9.64 -3.73
C MET A 222 -19.25 -10.41 -4.95
N LEU A 223 -18.03 -10.94 -4.87
CA LEU A 223 -17.32 -11.59 -5.97
C LEU A 223 -16.97 -13.03 -5.60
N ASP A 224 -17.02 -13.93 -6.57
CA ASP A 224 -16.54 -15.31 -6.41
C ASP A 224 -15.09 -15.41 -6.89
N ILE A 225 -14.14 -15.29 -5.96
CA ILE A 225 -12.71 -15.21 -6.26
C ILE A 225 -11.99 -16.40 -5.66
N LYS A 226 -11.31 -17.17 -6.51
CA LYS A 226 -10.39 -18.22 -6.08
C LYS A 226 -8.95 -17.72 -6.12
N LYS A 227 -8.28 -17.72 -4.97
CA LYS A 227 -6.85 -17.42 -4.88
C LYS A 227 -6.02 -18.57 -5.46
N ARG A 228 -4.90 -18.24 -6.12
CA ARG A 228 -3.90 -19.20 -6.57
C ARG A 228 -3.28 -19.89 -5.36
N GLU A 229 -3.03 -21.18 -5.52
CA GLU A 229 -2.28 -21.96 -4.54
C GLU A 229 -0.80 -21.61 -4.66
N VAL A 230 -0.13 -21.51 -3.51
CA VAL A 230 1.31 -21.32 -3.44
C VAL A 230 1.92 -22.63 -2.98
N ALA A 231 2.80 -23.21 -3.78
CA ALA A 231 3.50 -24.42 -3.41
C ALA A 231 4.35 -24.15 -2.15
N SER A 232 4.07 -24.89 -1.07
CA SER A 232 4.93 -24.90 0.11
C SER A 232 6.20 -25.69 -0.20
N SER A 233 7.36 -25.08 -0.06
CA SER A 233 8.62 -25.80 -0.03
C SER A 233 8.93 -26.23 1.41
N GLU A 234 8.64 -27.48 1.74
CA GLU A 234 9.16 -28.05 2.99
C GLU A 234 10.68 -28.22 2.86
N THR A 235 11.42 -27.62 3.78
CA THR A 235 12.87 -27.79 3.83
C THR A 235 13.19 -29.08 4.59
N PRO A 236 14.03 -29.98 4.05
CA PRO A 236 14.38 -31.23 4.74
C PRO A 236 14.98 -30.97 6.14
N GLN A 237 14.41 -31.59 7.17
CA GLN A 237 14.77 -31.32 8.56
C GLN A 237 16.20 -31.77 8.91
N ASP A 238 16.67 -32.81 8.26
CA ASP A 238 18.04 -33.31 8.30
C ASP A 238 19.04 -32.31 7.73
N LEU A 239 18.69 -31.62 6.63
CA LEU A 239 19.51 -30.52 6.09
C LEU A 239 19.59 -29.35 7.06
N ILE A 240 18.45 -28.96 7.67
CA ILE A 240 18.41 -27.91 8.69
C ILE A 240 19.33 -28.28 9.86
N ALA A 241 19.18 -29.48 10.42
CA ALA A 241 19.98 -29.96 11.54
C ALA A 241 21.49 -30.01 11.21
N ALA A 242 21.85 -30.46 10.00
CA ALA A 242 23.24 -30.50 9.55
C ALA A 242 23.87 -29.10 9.46
N VAL A 243 23.13 -28.13 8.91
CA VAL A 243 23.58 -26.72 8.85
C VAL A 243 23.69 -26.15 10.26
N GLU A 244 22.67 -26.31 11.09
CA GLU A 244 22.68 -25.82 12.48
C GLU A 244 23.87 -26.36 13.27
N ALA A 245 24.17 -27.65 13.17
CA ALA A 245 25.32 -28.25 13.84
C ALA A 245 26.66 -27.70 13.33
N ALA A 246 26.77 -27.38 12.03
CA ALA A 246 28.01 -26.95 11.42
C ALA A 246 28.38 -25.47 11.69
N ILE A 247 27.38 -24.58 11.77
CA ILE A 247 27.65 -23.13 11.78
C ILE A 247 27.05 -22.35 12.95
N THR A 248 26.10 -22.89 13.72
CA THR A 248 25.36 -22.12 14.75
C THR A 248 26.29 -21.49 15.79
N GLU A 249 27.20 -22.26 16.38
CA GLU A 249 28.13 -21.73 17.40
C GLU A 249 29.13 -20.71 16.82
N ARG A 250 29.56 -20.90 15.56
CA ARG A 250 30.42 -19.95 14.86
C ARG A 250 29.71 -18.62 14.65
N ILE A 251 28.45 -18.64 14.21
CA ILE A 251 27.62 -17.44 14.05
C ILE A 251 27.39 -16.77 15.41
N ARG A 252 26.97 -17.54 16.44
CA ARG A 252 26.72 -17.02 17.80
C ARG A 252 27.92 -16.33 18.41
N THR A 253 29.11 -16.87 18.16
CA THR A 253 30.36 -16.25 18.61
C THR A 253 30.61 -14.96 17.84
N GLN A 254 30.52 -14.98 16.51
CA GLN A 254 30.82 -13.82 15.66
C GLN A 254 29.90 -12.63 15.93
N ILE A 255 28.59 -12.84 16.16
CA ILE A 255 27.64 -11.75 16.46
C ILE A 255 27.94 -11.04 17.80
N ARG A 256 28.77 -11.63 18.68
CA ARG A 256 29.15 -11.07 19.98
C ARG A 256 30.54 -10.42 19.99
N VAL A 257 31.24 -10.46 18.86
CA VAL A 257 32.58 -9.87 18.73
C VAL A 257 32.46 -8.59 17.91
N GLU A 258 33.12 -7.52 18.36
CA GLU A 258 33.30 -6.34 17.52
C GLU A 258 34.16 -6.73 16.31
N SER A 259 33.52 -6.80 15.16
CA SER A 259 34.13 -7.16 13.90
C SER A 259 34.45 -5.90 13.08
N SER A 260 35.64 -5.90 12.47
CA SER A 260 36.00 -4.91 11.46
C SER A 260 35.10 -5.02 10.22
N LYS A 261 35.12 -4.02 9.33
CA LYS A 261 34.35 -4.04 8.07
C LYS A 261 34.70 -5.25 7.18
N GLU A 262 35.90 -5.80 7.30
CA GLU A 262 36.37 -6.97 6.53
C GLU A 262 35.96 -8.31 7.17
N GLN A 263 35.54 -8.28 8.44
CA GLN A 263 35.11 -9.45 9.22
C GLN A 263 33.58 -9.57 9.34
N ARG A 264 32.85 -8.56 8.87
CA ARG A 264 31.38 -8.53 8.76
C ARG A 264 30.93 -9.03 7.40
#